data_AF-A0A2S9FTL5-F1
#
_entry.id   AF-A0A2S9FTL5-F1
#
_cell.length_a   1.000
_cell.length_b   1.000
_cell.length_c   1.000
_cell.angle_alpha   90.00
_cell.angle_beta   90.00
_cell.angle_gamma   90.00
#
_symmetry.space_group_name_H-M   'P 1'
#
loop_
_entity.id
_entity.type
_entity.pdbx_description
1 polymer ?
#
loop_
_entity_poly.entity_id
_entity_poly.type
_entity_poly.pdbx_seq_one_letter_code
_entity_poly.pdbx_strand_id
1 'polypeptide(L)'
;ALEWDETHHFPVDVLREAAELGMAAIYCRDDVGGSGLRRIDAVRIFEKLATADPTVAAFLSIHNMCAWMVDSFGTEEQRKEWVPRLASM
;
A
#
# COMPACT_ATOMS: atom_id res chain seq x y z
N ALA A 1 16.52 -7.48 -0.92
CA ALA A 1 16.71 -7.30 0.53
C ALA A 1 18.18 -6.98 0.86
N LEU A 2 19.08 -7.95 1.04
CA LEU A 2 20.45 -7.68 1.53
C LEU A 2 21.25 -6.67 0.68
N GLU A 3 21.29 -6.84 -0.65
CA GLU A 3 21.98 -5.89 -1.53
C GLU A 3 21.34 -4.50 -1.50
N TRP A 4 20.01 -4.43 -1.47
CA TRP A 4 19.28 -3.16 -1.40
C TRP A 4 19.54 -2.42 -0.10
N ASP A 5 19.63 -3.15 1.02
CA ASP A 5 19.99 -2.60 2.33
C ASP A 5 21.43 -2.05 2.32
N GLU A 6 22.40 -2.84 1.87
CA GLU A 6 23.82 -2.45 1.79
C GLU A 6 24.02 -1.20 0.92
N THR A 7 23.32 -1.14 -0.22
CA THR A 7 23.41 -0.04 -1.20
C THR A 7 22.46 1.12 -0.91
N HIS A 8 21.65 1.05 0.15
CA HIS A 8 20.60 2.04 0.46
C HIS A 8 19.63 2.26 -0.70
N HIS A 9 19.39 1.22 -1.50
CA HIS A 9 18.49 1.26 -2.64
C HIS A 9 17.04 1.07 -2.17
N PHE A 10 16.18 2.04 -2.51
CA PHE A 10 14.74 1.94 -2.26
C PHE A 10 14.01 1.52 -3.56
N PRO A 11 13.34 0.36 -3.59
CA PRO A 11 12.85 -0.27 -4.82
C PRO A 11 11.50 0.30 -5.28
N VAL A 12 11.49 1.55 -5.76
CA VAL A 12 10.26 2.27 -6.16
C VAL A 12 9.54 1.61 -7.34
N ASP A 13 10.29 1.09 -8.29
CA ASP A 13 9.78 0.34 -9.44
C ASP A 13 9.02 -0.92 -9.01
N VAL A 14 9.60 -1.72 -8.10
CA VAL A 14 8.96 -2.91 -7.55
C VAL A 14 7.71 -2.56 -6.74
N LEU A 15 7.73 -1.45 -6.02
CA LEU A 15 6.55 -0.96 -5.29
C LEU A 15 5.40 -0.57 -6.23
N ARG A 16 5.70 0.01 -7.40
CA ARG A 16 4.68 0.31 -8.42
C ARG A 16 4.11 -0.97 -9.03
N GLU A 17 4.94 -1.95 -9.34
CA GLU A 17 4.45 -3.26 -9.80
C GLU A 17 3.55 -3.93 -8.74
N ALA A 18 3.92 -3.82 -7.46
CA ALA A 18 3.06 -4.30 -6.37
C ALA A 18 1.74 -3.51 -6.27
N ALA A 19 1.74 -2.22 -6.59
CA ALA A 19 0.53 -1.39 -6.62
C ALA A 19 -0.47 -1.88 -7.69
N GLU A 20 0.02 -2.32 -8.87
CA GLU A 20 -0.81 -2.93 -9.92
C GLU A 20 -1.51 -4.22 -9.45
N LEU A 21 -0.95 -4.90 -8.44
CA LEU A 21 -1.55 -6.07 -7.79
C LEU A 21 -2.52 -5.69 -6.65
N GLY A 22 -2.78 -4.40 -6.42
CA GLY A 22 -3.67 -3.88 -5.39
C GLY A 22 -3.01 -3.65 -4.02
N MET A 23 -1.68 -3.82 -3.90
CA MET A 23 -0.98 -3.76 -2.61
C MET A 23 -0.88 -2.34 -2.02
N ALA A 24 -1.10 -1.30 -2.82
CA ALA A 24 -1.00 0.10 -2.39
C ALA A 24 -2.29 0.63 -1.71
N ALA A 25 -3.42 -0.07 -1.83
CA ALA A 25 -4.69 0.31 -1.23
C ALA A 25 -5.52 -0.92 -0.82
N ILE A 26 -4.87 -1.83 -0.06
CA ILE A 26 -5.36 -3.16 0.31
C ILE A 26 -6.75 -3.09 0.94
N TYR A 27 -6.93 -2.20 1.92
CA TYR A 27 -8.16 -2.10 2.71
C TYR A 27 -8.89 -0.77 2.51
N CYS A 28 -8.72 -0.17 1.33
CA CYS A 28 -9.61 0.87 0.83
C CYS A 28 -10.74 0.23 0.03
N ARG A 29 -11.87 0.93 -0.09
CA ARG A 29 -13.05 0.48 -0.83
C ARG A 29 -12.78 0.41 -2.34
N ASP A 30 -13.43 -0.53 -3.00
CA ASP A 30 -13.27 -0.84 -4.42
C ASP A 30 -13.89 0.22 -5.34
N ASP A 31 -14.92 0.94 -4.87
CA ASP A 31 -15.56 2.05 -5.59
C ASP A 31 -14.60 3.19 -5.99
N VAL A 32 -13.45 3.29 -5.32
CA VAL A 32 -12.41 4.29 -5.56
C VAL A 32 -11.04 3.67 -5.88
N GLY A 33 -11.00 2.41 -6.30
CA GLY A 33 -9.77 1.73 -6.74
C GLY A 33 -8.98 1.01 -5.65
N GLY A 34 -9.53 0.86 -4.44
CA GLY A 34 -8.97 -0.01 -3.42
C GLY A 34 -9.21 -1.49 -3.71
N SER A 35 -8.50 -2.37 -3.00
CA SER A 35 -8.68 -3.83 -3.18
C SER A 35 -9.90 -4.39 -2.44
N GLY A 36 -10.57 -3.60 -1.60
CA GLY A 36 -11.74 -4.04 -0.83
C GLY A 36 -11.46 -5.12 0.21
N LEU A 37 -10.19 -5.41 0.52
CA LEU A 37 -9.81 -6.40 1.52
C LEU A 37 -9.98 -5.84 2.93
N ARG A 38 -9.98 -6.72 3.93
CA ARG A 38 -10.11 -6.29 5.32
C ARG A 38 -8.74 -6.04 5.91
N ARG A 39 -8.70 -5.25 6.99
CA ARG A 39 -7.45 -5.02 7.76
C ARG A 39 -6.74 -6.31 8.18
N ILE A 40 -7.48 -7.38 8.52
CA ILE A 40 -6.88 -8.68 8.88
C ILE A 40 -6.17 -9.36 7.71
N ASP A 41 -6.64 -9.13 6.48
CA ASP A 41 -6.00 -9.65 5.27
C ASP A 41 -4.69 -8.88 5.02
N ALA A 42 -4.70 -7.56 5.26
CA ALA A 42 -3.50 -6.71 5.23
C ALA A 42 -2.43 -7.15 6.25
N VAL A 43 -2.83 -7.50 7.49
CA VAL A 43 -1.91 -8.02 8.52
C VAL A 43 -1.15 -9.23 7.98
N ARG A 44 -1.84 -10.20 7.37
CA ARG A 44 -1.21 -11.40 6.80
C ARG A 44 -0.25 -11.07 5.65
N ILE A 45 -0.62 -10.12 4.79
CA ILE A 45 0.24 -9.65 3.69
C ILE A 45 1.51 -9.04 4.27
N PHE A 46 1.39 -8.10 5.21
CA PHE A 46 2.54 -7.42 5.82
C PHE A 46 3.43 -8.38 6.61
N GLU A 47 2.86 -9.33 7.36
CA GLU A 47 3.62 -10.36 8.05
C GLU A 47 4.46 -11.19 7.08
N LYS A 48 3.90 -11.58 5.92
CA LYS A 48 4.64 -12.32 4.91
C LYS A 48 5.72 -11.48 4.23
N LEU A 49 5.43 -10.24 3.86
CA LEU A 49 6.43 -9.33 3.30
C LEU A 49 7.58 -9.09 4.27
N ALA A 50 7.28 -8.90 5.56
CA ALA A 50 8.29 -8.65 6.60
C ALA A 50 9.25 -9.84 6.81
N THR A 51 8.86 -11.07 6.44
CA THR A 51 9.80 -12.20 6.47
C THR A 51 10.92 -12.09 5.43
N ALA A 52 10.70 -11.32 4.36
CA ALA A 52 11.66 -11.11 3.29
C ALA A 52 12.38 -9.76 3.41
N ASP A 53 11.62 -8.68 3.66
CA ASP A 53 12.14 -7.32 3.77
C ASP A 53 11.25 -6.45 4.69
N PRO A 54 11.66 -6.21 5.95
CA PRO A 54 10.90 -5.38 6.88
C PRO A 54 10.74 -3.93 6.44
N THR A 55 11.69 -3.38 5.70
CA THR A 55 11.67 -1.98 5.23
C THR A 55 10.56 -1.79 4.20
N VAL A 56 10.48 -2.69 3.22
CA VAL A 56 9.40 -2.70 2.21
C VAL A 56 8.04 -2.92 2.87
N ALA A 57 7.94 -3.87 3.80
CA ALA A 57 6.69 -4.14 4.53
C ALA A 57 6.24 -2.92 5.34
N ALA A 58 7.16 -2.26 6.04
CA ALA A 58 6.88 -1.05 6.81
C ALA A 58 6.37 0.08 5.91
N PHE A 59 7.05 0.34 4.79
CA PHE A 59 6.62 1.36 3.82
C PHE A 59 5.19 1.11 3.33
N LEU A 60 4.90 -0.10 2.84
CA LEU A 60 3.56 -0.45 2.34
C LEU A 60 2.50 -0.32 3.44
N SER A 61 2.83 -0.67 4.69
CA SER A 61 1.90 -0.51 5.81
C SER A 61 1.54 0.95 6.06
N ILE A 62 2.52 1.86 6.05
CA ILE A 62 2.33 3.30 6.28
C ILE A 62 1.59 3.93 5.11
N HIS A 63 1.95 3.58 3.88
CA HIS A 63 1.26 4.04 2.67
C HIS A 63 -0.23 3.66 2.70
N ASN A 64 -0.55 2.41 3.04
CA ASN A 64 -1.93 1.95 3.19
C ASN A 64 -2.66 2.66 4.34
N MET A 65 -1.97 3.05 5.42
CA MET A 65 -2.57 3.90 6.47
C MET A 65 -2.99 5.26 5.90
N CYS A 66 -2.15 5.91 5.09
CA CYS A 66 -2.47 7.18 4.45
C CYS A 66 -3.68 7.05 3.51
N ALA A 67 -3.67 6.05 2.60
CA ALA A 67 -4.77 5.82 1.67
C ALA A 67 -6.10 5.57 2.40
N TRP A 68 -6.08 4.73 3.43
CA TRP A 68 -7.27 4.44 4.22
C TRP A 68 -7.81 5.63 5.01
N MET A 69 -6.93 6.52 5.51
CA MET A 69 -7.37 7.73 6.19
C MET A 69 -8.18 8.62 5.25
N VAL A 70 -7.74 8.75 3.99
CA VAL A 70 -8.49 9.51 2.97
C VAL A 70 -9.79 8.81 2.61
N ASP A 71 -9.77 7.48 2.38
CA ASP A 71 -10.96 6.71 2.05
C ASP A 71 -12.04 6.74 3.14
N SER A 72 -11.61 6.72 4.41
CA SER A 72 -12.54 6.62 5.55
C SER A 72 -13.05 7.96 6.06
N PHE A 73 -12.21 9.00 6.01
CA PHE A 73 -12.49 10.27 6.67
C PHE A 73 -12.50 11.47 5.71
N GLY A 74 -12.10 11.29 4.46
CA GLY A 74 -12.19 12.31 3.44
C GLY A 74 -13.63 12.53 2.96
N THR A 75 -13.88 13.68 2.33
CA THR A 75 -15.12 13.89 1.57
C THR A 75 -15.15 12.99 0.34
N GLU A 76 -16.32 12.80 -0.26
CA GLU A 76 -16.46 11.99 -1.48
C GLU A 76 -15.56 12.50 -2.63
N GLU A 77 -15.38 13.81 -2.74
CA GLU A 77 -14.48 14.44 -3.71
C GLU A 77 -13.03 14.09 -3.41
N GLN A 78 -12.60 14.15 -2.14
CA GLN A 78 -11.25 13.78 -1.74
C GLN A 78 -10.97 12.29 -1.98
N ARG A 79 -11.95 11.41 -1.69
CA ARG A 79 -11.83 9.97 -1.96
C ARG A 79 -11.59 9.72 -3.44
N LYS A 80 -12.43 10.29 -4.31
CA LYS A 80 -12.36 10.12 -5.77
C LYS A 80 -11.11 10.73 -6.40
N GLU A 81 -10.57 11.79 -5.83
CA GLU A 81 -9.33 12.40 -6.32
C GLU A 81 -8.09 11.61 -5.89
N TRP A 82 -7.99 11.28 -4.60
CA TRP A 82 -6.73 10.84 -4.00
C TRP A 82 -6.57 9.34 -3.92
N VAL A 83 -7.63 8.58 -3.61
CA VAL A 83 -7.50 7.12 -3.44
C VAL A 83 -7.05 6.44 -4.74
N PRO A 84 -7.56 6.77 -5.95
CA PRO A 84 -7.06 6.18 -7.18
C PRO A 84 -5.57 6.44 -7.42
N ARG A 85 -5.09 7.65 -7.10
CA ARG A 85 -3.68 8.04 -7.25
C ARG A 85 -2.79 7.29 -6.27
N LEU A 86 -3.24 7.15 -5.02
CA LEU A 86 -2.54 6.39 -3.99
C LEU A 86 -2.52 4.88 -4.28
N ALA A 87 -3.58 4.35 -4.89
CA ALA A 87 -3.69 2.96 -5.29
C ALA A 87 -2.75 2.60 -6.47
N SER A 88 -2.40 3.57 -7.32
CA SER A 88 -1.49 3.36 -8.47
C SER A 88 -0.04 3.77 -8.24
N MET A 89 0.28 4.42 -7.11
CA MET A 89 1.60 5.00 -6.75
C MET A 89 2.17 6.01 -7.76
#